data_AF-A0A9X2Z2M0-F1
#
_entry.id   AF-A0A9X2Z2M0-F1
#
_cell.length_a   1.000
_cell.length_b   1.000
_cell.length_c   1.000
_cell.angle_alpha   90.00
_cell.angle_beta   90.00
_cell.angle_gamma   90.00
#
_symmetry.space_group_name_H-M   'P 1'
#
loop_
_entity.id
_entity.type
_entity.pdbx_description
1 polymer ?
#
loop_
_entity_poly.entity_id
_entity_poly.type
_entity_poly.pdbx_seq_one_letter_code
_entity_poly.pdbx_strand_id
1 'polypeptide(L)'
;MNYLQRRRARLLIQRAQPFADEPLTAVANFTWVGTGMGSQAGASGRQDLAGGMPVWTLIGAGATRLFVVESDAGEPDRGERLVGSWPLNQTTLEEESLERMVGPVQLGVYRAIRFTLPGREPAVLQPFGREVDDLLEAHRAAQPNTQTSDGLAQVSLMTTSSGTGDDDAFFVLTYHDGRTTSVPVGEAQDLLAELQDLPGFDNEEFIRAIAVTDEGVSVLWRAGSP
;
A
#
# COMPACT_ATOMS: atom_id res chain seq x y z
N MET A 1 13.84 -9.90 -3.69
CA MET A 1 13.62 -9.62 -5.13
C MET A 1 14.79 -10.07 -6.01
N ASN A 2 14.54 -10.85 -7.06
CA ASN A 2 15.57 -11.37 -7.99
C ASN A 2 16.01 -10.31 -9.04
N TYR A 3 17.11 -10.56 -9.77
CA TYR A 3 17.69 -9.58 -10.72
C TYR A 3 16.72 -9.17 -11.84
N LEU A 4 15.96 -10.12 -12.38
CA LEU A 4 15.01 -9.86 -13.47
C LEU A 4 13.83 -8.99 -13.00
N GLN A 5 13.32 -9.23 -11.80
CA GLN A 5 12.28 -8.41 -11.17
C GLN A 5 12.76 -6.97 -10.96
N ARG A 6 13.98 -6.77 -10.42
CA ARG A 6 14.54 -5.42 -10.24
C ARG A 6 14.70 -4.67 -11.57
N ARG A 7 15.10 -5.38 -12.62
CA ARG A 7 15.24 -4.80 -13.96
C ARG A 7 13.89 -4.37 -14.53
N ARG A 8 12.84 -5.18 -14.34
CA ARG A 8 11.49 -4.85 -14.80
C ARG A 8 10.88 -3.70 -14.00
N ALA A 9 10.96 -3.71 -12.67
CA ALA A 9 10.50 -2.61 -11.82
C ALA A 9 11.11 -1.26 -12.24
N ARG A 10 12.44 -1.21 -12.47
CA ARG A 10 13.12 -0.01 -12.97
C ARG A 10 12.62 0.44 -14.34
N LEU A 11 12.34 -0.50 -15.23
CA LEU A 11 11.80 -0.20 -16.56
C LEU A 11 10.39 0.40 -16.46
N LEU A 12 9.52 -0.15 -15.61
CA LEU A 12 8.17 0.38 -15.39
C LEU A 12 8.22 1.79 -14.79
N ILE A 13 9.08 2.02 -13.80
CA ILE A 13 9.35 3.37 -13.26
C ILE A 13 9.77 4.32 -14.38
N GLN A 14 10.78 3.95 -15.18
CA GLN A 14 11.26 4.79 -16.28
C GLN A 14 10.14 5.15 -17.29
N ARG A 15 9.20 4.24 -17.53
CA ARG A 15 8.13 4.39 -18.52
C ARG A 15 6.90 5.12 -17.99
N ALA A 16 6.69 5.15 -16.67
CA ALA A 16 5.62 5.92 -16.04
C ALA A 16 6.09 7.31 -15.54
N GLN A 17 7.38 7.46 -15.21
CA GLN A 17 7.95 8.69 -14.64
C GLN A 17 7.64 9.97 -15.44
N PRO A 18 7.61 9.98 -16.80
CA PRO A 18 7.26 11.18 -17.57
C PRO A 18 5.85 11.73 -17.31
N PHE A 19 4.96 10.92 -16.72
CA PHE A 19 3.57 11.28 -16.42
C PHE A 19 3.34 11.65 -14.95
N ALA A 20 4.38 11.55 -14.12
CA ALA A 20 4.33 11.92 -12.72
C ALA A 20 5.08 13.24 -12.51
N ASP A 21 4.50 14.10 -11.67
CA ASP A 21 5.11 15.37 -11.24
C ASP A 21 6.04 15.20 -10.02
N GLU A 22 6.19 13.98 -9.51
CA GLU A 22 7.12 13.59 -8.44
C GLU A 22 7.85 12.28 -8.77
N PRO A 23 9.02 12.00 -8.14
CA PRO A 23 9.73 10.74 -8.33
C PRO A 23 8.88 9.53 -7.91
N LEU A 24 8.78 8.54 -8.80
CA LEU A 24 8.08 7.29 -8.52
C LEU A 24 9.00 6.32 -7.79
N THR A 25 8.52 5.75 -6.69
CA THR A 25 9.23 4.76 -5.88
C THR A 25 8.85 3.33 -6.26
N ALA A 26 7.61 3.13 -6.72
CA ALA A 26 7.12 1.85 -7.21
C ALA A 26 6.15 2.05 -8.38
N VAL A 27 6.17 1.12 -9.35
CA VAL A 27 5.22 1.08 -10.46
C VAL A 27 4.88 -0.37 -10.78
N ALA A 28 3.59 -0.65 -10.94
CA ALA A 28 3.10 -1.94 -11.37
C ALA A 28 2.19 -1.81 -12.59
N ASN A 29 2.20 -2.85 -13.44
CA ASN A 29 1.33 -2.95 -14.60
C ASN A 29 0.08 -3.75 -14.25
N PHE A 30 -1.07 -3.30 -14.73
CA PHE A 30 -2.38 -3.89 -14.48
C PHE A 30 -3.16 -4.08 -15.77
N THR A 31 -4.07 -5.05 -15.73
CA THR A 31 -5.07 -5.24 -16.77
C THR A 31 -6.44 -5.57 -16.19
N TRP A 32 -7.48 -5.56 -17.01
CA TRP A 32 -8.79 -6.04 -16.61
C TRP A 32 -8.72 -7.52 -16.22
N VAL A 33 -9.46 -7.91 -15.19
CA VAL A 33 -9.48 -9.29 -14.69
C VAL A 33 -9.85 -10.26 -15.81
N GLY A 34 -9.06 -11.32 -15.95
CA GLY A 34 -9.25 -12.34 -16.98
C GLY A 34 -8.64 -12.01 -18.34
N THR A 35 -8.03 -10.84 -18.51
CA THR A 35 -7.17 -10.56 -19.66
C THR A 35 -5.85 -11.33 -19.47
N GLY A 36 -5.42 -12.08 -20.49
CA GLY A 36 -4.21 -12.90 -20.43
C GLY A 36 -3.45 -12.90 -21.75
N MET A 37 -2.15 -13.18 -21.70
CA MET A 37 -1.37 -13.40 -22.92
C MET A 37 -1.91 -14.66 -23.62
N GLY A 38 -2.54 -14.51 -24.79
CA GLY A 38 -3.22 -15.59 -25.51
C GLY A 38 -4.74 -15.71 -25.26
N SER A 39 -5.38 -14.76 -24.58
CA SER A 39 -6.85 -14.64 -24.62
C SER A 39 -7.31 -14.38 -26.05
N GLN A 40 -8.37 -15.09 -26.50
CA GLN A 40 -8.90 -14.95 -27.86
C GLN A 40 -9.17 -13.49 -28.21
N ALA A 41 -8.85 -13.10 -29.45
CA ALA A 41 -9.22 -11.80 -29.99
C ALA A 41 -10.74 -11.60 -29.80
N GLY A 42 -11.12 -10.57 -29.04
CA GLY A 42 -12.52 -10.21 -28.77
C GLY A 42 -13.03 -10.46 -27.35
N ALA A 43 -12.30 -11.19 -26.50
CA ALA A 43 -12.59 -11.26 -25.06
C ALA A 43 -11.74 -10.21 -24.32
N SER A 44 -12.19 -8.95 -24.33
CA SER A 44 -11.71 -7.98 -23.35
C SER A 44 -12.06 -8.53 -21.97
N GLY A 45 -11.16 -8.46 -20.98
CA GLY A 45 -11.44 -8.95 -19.62
C GLY A 45 -12.70 -8.32 -18.99
N ARG A 46 -12.89 -8.49 -17.69
CA ARG A 46 -14.05 -7.99 -16.94
C ARG A 46 -14.10 -6.45 -16.89
N GLN A 47 -14.56 -5.81 -17.97
CA GLN A 47 -14.73 -4.36 -18.10
C GLN A 47 -15.69 -3.80 -17.05
N ASP A 48 -16.70 -4.58 -16.68
CA ASP A 48 -17.68 -4.25 -15.64
C ASP A 48 -17.02 -4.01 -14.28
N LEU A 49 -15.85 -4.59 -14.05
CA LEU A 49 -15.07 -4.39 -12.83
C LEU A 49 -14.05 -3.26 -12.95
N ALA A 50 -13.80 -2.72 -14.14
CA ALA A 50 -12.65 -1.85 -14.39
C ALA A 50 -12.85 -0.40 -13.92
N GLY A 51 -14.04 0.03 -13.49
CA GLY A 51 -14.28 1.41 -13.03
C GLY A 51 -13.92 2.48 -14.07
N GLY A 52 -14.07 2.15 -15.36
CA GLY A 52 -13.67 2.99 -16.49
C GLY A 52 -12.15 3.14 -16.70
N MET A 53 -11.33 2.26 -16.11
CA MET A 53 -9.89 2.21 -16.35
C MET A 53 -9.56 1.60 -17.71
N PRO A 54 -8.47 2.04 -18.37
CA PRO A 54 -7.98 1.41 -19.59
C PRO A 54 -7.64 -0.07 -19.38
N VAL A 55 -7.67 -0.86 -20.47
CA VAL A 55 -7.38 -2.30 -20.45
C VAL A 55 -5.96 -2.57 -19.95
N TRP A 56 -5.00 -1.73 -20.31
CA TRP A 56 -3.62 -1.79 -19.81
C TRP A 56 -3.29 -0.49 -19.12
N THR A 57 -2.84 -0.59 -17.88
CA THR A 57 -2.65 0.56 -17.01
C THR A 57 -1.39 0.37 -16.17
N LEU A 58 -0.46 1.33 -16.25
CA LEU A 58 0.60 1.47 -15.25
C LEU A 58 0.07 2.29 -14.08
N ILE A 59 0.27 1.79 -12.87
CA ILE A 59 -0.04 2.51 -11.65
C ILE A 59 1.27 2.71 -10.87
N GLY A 60 1.63 3.98 -10.68
CA GLY A 60 2.83 4.38 -9.96
C GLY A 60 2.51 5.07 -8.64
N ALA A 61 3.29 4.78 -7.60
CA ALA A 61 3.29 5.54 -6.36
C ALA A 61 4.51 6.44 -6.32
N GLY A 62 4.29 7.73 -6.07
CA GLY A 62 5.32 8.66 -5.65
C GLY A 62 5.31 8.86 -4.14
N ALA A 63 5.87 9.97 -3.68
CA ALA A 63 5.91 10.28 -2.25
C ALA A 63 4.54 10.65 -1.68
N THR A 64 3.69 11.31 -2.46
CA THR A 64 2.41 11.85 -1.98
C THR A 64 1.21 11.44 -2.82
N ARG A 65 1.44 10.93 -4.04
CA ARG A 65 0.38 10.66 -5.00
C ARG A 65 0.53 9.32 -5.70
N LEU A 66 -0.63 8.79 -6.08
CA LEU A 66 -0.77 7.66 -6.97
C LEU A 66 -1.09 8.19 -8.37
N PHE A 67 -0.36 7.71 -9.37
CA PHE A 67 -0.48 8.09 -10.77
C PHE A 67 -0.99 6.91 -11.57
N VAL A 68 -2.10 7.10 -12.27
CA VAL A 68 -2.68 6.10 -13.16
C VAL A 68 -2.39 6.53 -14.59
N VAL A 69 -1.67 5.69 -15.32
CA VAL A 69 -1.18 5.95 -16.67
C VAL A 69 -1.72 4.86 -17.60
N GLU A 70 -2.39 5.27 -18.67
CA GLU A 70 -2.79 4.38 -19.75
C GLU A 70 -1.55 3.85 -20.47
N SER A 71 -1.53 2.55 -20.75
CA SER A 71 -0.45 1.92 -21.52
C SER A 71 -0.82 1.68 -22.97
N ASP A 72 0.21 1.61 -23.82
CA ASP A 72 0.08 1.19 -25.21
C ASP A 72 -0.47 -0.25 -25.28
N ALA A 73 -1.46 -0.48 -26.15
CA ALA A 73 -2.12 -1.78 -26.27
C ALA A 73 -1.22 -2.89 -26.86
N GLY A 74 -0.23 -2.53 -27.67
CA GLY A 74 0.80 -3.42 -28.23
C GLY A 74 2.05 -3.52 -27.35
N GLU A 75 2.33 -2.51 -26.52
CA GLU A 75 3.40 -2.49 -25.52
C GLU A 75 2.86 -2.16 -24.11
N PRO A 76 2.22 -3.13 -23.41
CA PRO A 76 1.53 -2.88 -22.14
C PRO A 76 2.37 -2.29 -21.00
N ASP A 77 3.69 -2.40 -21.09
CA ASP A 77 4.62 -1.86 -20.11
C ASP A 77 5.03 -0.40 -20.45
N ARG A 78 4.52 0.22 -21.52
CA ARG A 78 4.84 1.58 -21.99
C ARG A 78 3.68 2.53 -21.71
N GLY A 79 3.91 3.52 -20.87
CA GLY A 79 2.93 4.58 -20.62
C GLY A 79 2.75 5.50 -21.83
N GLU A 80 1.51 5.89 -22.09
CA GLU A 80 1.11 6.79 -23.17
C GLU A 80 0.49 8.08 -22.66
N ARG A 81 -0.38 7.99 -21.66
CA ARG A 81 -1.19 9.13 -21.23
C ARG A 81 -1.57 9.03 -19.75
N LEU A 82 -1.47 10.14 -19.04
CA LEU A 82 -2.00 10.25 -17.68
C LEU A 82 -3.53 10.16 -17.70
N VAL A 83 -4.07 9.19 -16.97
CA VAL A 83 -5.53 9.05 -16.74
C VAL A 83 -5.95 9.93 -15.57
N GLY A 84 -5.13 10.01 -14.53
CA GLY A 84 -5.31 10.89 -13.40
C GLY A 84 -4.30 10.63 -12.30
N SER A 85 -4.32 11.47 -11.27
CA SER A 85 -3.50 11.32 -10.08
C SER A 85 -4.24 11.72 -8.83
N TRP A 86 -4.06 10.94 -7.77
CA TRP A 86 -4.80 11.06 -6.51
C TRP A 86 -3.83 11.10 -5.33
N PRO A 87 -4.16 11.85 -4.25
CA PRO A 87 -3.40 11.79 -3.01
C PRO A 87 -3.37 10.35 -2.47
N LEU A 88 -2.19 9.82 -2.16
CA LEU A 88 -2.04 8.44 -1.67
C LEU A 88 -2.88 8.21 -0.40
N ASN A 89 -2.89 9.19 0.51
CA ASN A 89 -3.67 9.18 1.75
C ASN A 89 -5.19 9.18 1.59
N GLN A 90 -5.70 9.36 0.37
CA GLN A 90 -7.13 9.33 0.06
C GLN A 90 -7.50 8.15 -0.85
N THR A 91 -6.54 7.30 -1.19
CA THR A 91 -6.77 6.09 -1.98
C THR A 91 -6.75 4.85 -1.11
N THR A 92 -7.52 3.84 -1.51
CA THR A 92 -7.48 2.51 -0.89
C THR A 92 -7.11 1.48 -1.94
N LEU A 93 -6.14 0.63 -1.64
CA LEU A 93 -5.72 -0.52 -2.44
C LEU A 93 -5.93 -1.79 -1.61
N GLU A 94 -6.87 -2.63 -2.02
CA GLU A 94 -7.22 -3.88 -1.35
C GLU A 94 -6.92 -5.07 -2.26
N GLU A 95 -6.27 -6.09 -1.70
CA GLU A 95 -6.02 -7.33 -2.44
C GLU A 95 -7.22 -8.27 -2.37
N GLU A 96 -7.59 -8.82 -3.53
CA GLU A 96 -8.71 -9.72 -3.72
C GLU A 96 -8.32 -10.98 -4.49
N SER A 97 -9.03 -12.06 -4.19
CA SER A 97 -8.98 -13.31 -4.94
C SER A 97 -10.30 -13.51 -5.66
N LEU A 98 -10.28 -13.49 -6.99
CA LEU A 98 -11.46 -13.69 -7.82
C LEU A 98 -11.42 -15.06 -8.49
N GLU A 99 -12.52 -15.78 -8.48
CA GLU A 99 -12.60 -17.07 -9.14
C GLU A 99 -12.40 -16.95 -10.65
N ARG A 100 -11.55 -17.82 -11.19
CA ARG A 100 -11.34 -17.97 -12.62
C ARG A 100 -12.28 -19.03 -13.16
N MET A 101 -13.33 -18.60 -13.83
CA MET A 101 -14.34 -19.48 -14.44
C MET A 101 -14.17 -19.59 -15.96
N VAL A 102 -14.35 -20.80 -16.51
CA VAL A 102 -14.54 -21.05 -17.94
C VAL A 102 -15.81 -21.89 -18.09
N GLY A 103 -16.91 -21.23 -18.45
CA GLY A 103 -18.24 -21.83 -18.33
C GLY A 103 -18.54 -22.20 -16.86
N PRO A 104 -18.98 -23.43 -16.56
CA PRO A 104 -19.25 -23.87 -15.19
C PRO A 104 -18.00 -24.34 -14.42
N VAL A 105 -16.81 -24.34 -15.06
CA VAL A 105 -15.60 -24.93 -14.47
C VAL A 105 -14.72 -23.85 -13.85
N GLN A 106 -14.35 -24.05 -12.57
CA GLN A 106 -13.36 -23.23 -11.86
C GLN A 106 -11.95 -23.72 -12.18
N LEU A 107 -11.13 -22.85 -12.79
CA LEU A 107 -9.75 -23.13 -13.19
C LEU A 107 -8.71 -22.48 -12.26
N GLY A 108 -9.14 -21.85 -11.17
CA GLY A 108 -8.27 -21.25 -10.15
C GLY A 108 -8.79 -19.92 -9.66
N VAL A 109 -7.87 -19.07 -9.18
CA VAL A 109 -8.14 -17.71 -8.73
C VAL A 109 -7.21 -16.72 -9.41
N TYR A 110 -7.75 -15.57 -9.79
CA TYR A 110 -6.98 -14.38 -10.12
C TYR A 110 -6.66 -13.64 -8.83
N ARG A 111 -5.40 -13.26 -8.66
CA ARG A 111 -5.05 -12.15 -7.77
C ARG A 111 -5.52 -10.87 -8.45
N ALA A 112 -6.24 -10.02 -7.73
CA ALA A 112 -6.69 -8.73 -8.21
C ALA A 112 -6.52 -7.68 -7.11
N ILE A 113 -6.45 -6.41 -7.49
CA ILE A 113 -6.40 -5.28 -6.57
C ILE A 113 -7.64 -4.43 -6.83
N ARG A 114 -8.42 -4.16 -5.79
CA ARG A 114 -9.49 -3.16 -5.79
C ARG A 114 -8.91 -1.81 -5.43
N PHE A 115 -9.12 -0.86 -6.33
CA PHE A 115 -8.75 0.54 -6.19
C PHE A 115 -10.00 1.34 -5.89
N THR A 116 -9.99 2.04 -4.76
CA THR A 116 -10.97 3.09 -4.45
C THR A 116 -10.27 4.43 -4.59
N LEU A 117 -10.63 5.18 -5.63
CA LEU A 117 -10.03 6.48 -5.96
C LEU A 117 -11.07 7.59 -5.77
N PRO A 118 -10.72 8.72 -5.15
CA PRO A 118 -11.64 9.85 -4.98
C PRO A 118 -12.33 10.27 -6.29
N GLY A 119 -13.65 10.31 -6.25
CA GLY A 119 -14.48 10.74 -7.40
C GLY A 119 -14.60 9.72 -8.54
N ARG A 120 -14.22 8.45 -8.34
CA ARG A 120 -14.39 7.38 -9.33
C ARG A 120 -15.15 6.18 -8.76
N GLU A 121 -15.77 5.42 -9.66
CA GLU A 121 -16.21 4.06 -9.33
C GLU A 121 -15.00 3.18 -8.98
N PRO A 122 -15.14 2.26 -8.01
CA PRO A 122 -14.08 1.32 -7.69
C PRO A 122 -13.67 0.50 -8.92
N ALA A 123 -12.36 0.30 -9.08
CA ALA A 123 -11.80 -0.50 -10.16
C ALA A 123 -11.11 -1.75 -9.59
N VAL A 124 -11.42 -2.93 -10.10
CA VAL A 124 -10.74 -4.18 -9.74
C VAL A 124 -9.90 -4.63 -10.92
N LEU A 125 -8.58 -4.60 -10.74
CA LEU A 125 -7.62 -4.86 -11.80
C LEU A 125 -6.69 -6.01 -11.41
N GLN A 126 -6.30 -6.80 -12.40
CA GLN A 126 -5.36 -7.89 -12.24
C GLN A 126 -3.92 -7.37 -12.45
N PRO A 127 -2.99 -7.56 -11.50
CA PRO A 127 -1.60 -7.20 -11.69
C PRO A 127 -0.92 -8.12 -12.71
N PHE A 128 -0.04 -7.54 -13.52
CA PHE A 128 0.74 -8.22 -14.54
C PHE A 128 2.22 -8.28 -14.15
N GLY A 129 2.50 -8.98 -13.05
CA GLY A 129 3.86 -9.14 -12.51
C GLY A 129 3.87 -9.19 -10.99
N ARG A 130 5.06 -9.05 -10.41
CA ARG A 130 5.27 -9.05 -8.95
C ARG A 130 5.50 -7.63 -8.40
N GLU A 131 5.66 -6.65 -9.28
CA GLU A 131 5.89 -5.25 -8.96
C GLU A 131 4.71 -4.62 -8.20
N VAL A 132 3.54 -5.25 -8.25
CA VAL A 132 2.39 -4.90 -7.40
C VAL A 132 2.71 -4.98 -5.91
N ASP A 133 3.63 -5.87 -5.51
CA ASP A 133 4.02 -6.01 -4.10
C ASP A 133 4.74 -4.73 -3.63
N ASP A 134 5.66 -4.21 -4.44
CA ASP A 134 6.37 -2.95 -4.18
C ASP A 134 5.40 -1.74 -4.19
N LEU A 135 4.39 -1.76 -5.09
CA LEU A 135 3.36 -0.71 -5.13
C LEU A 135 2.49 -0.70 -3.87
N LEU A 136 2.07 -1.87 -3.40
CA LEU A 136 1.28 -2.00 -2.17
C LEU A 136 2.09 -1.60 -0.94
N GLU A 137 3.39 -1.92 -0.92
CA GLU A 137 4.32 -1.48 0.13
C GLU A 137 4.49 0.04 0.13
N ALA A 138 4.76 0.64 -1.04
CA ALA A 138 4.88 2.09 -1.19
C ALA A 138 3.58 2.82 -0.79
N HIS A 139 2.43 2.31 -1.22
CA HIS A 139 1.15 2.85 -0.81
C HIS A 139 0.97 2.76 0.71
N ARG A 140 1.29 1.61 1.32
CA ARG A 140 1.15 1.42 2.77
C ARG A 140 2.07 2.36 3.55
N ALA A 141 3.31 2.57 3.08
CA ALA A 141 4.26 3.50 3.68
C ALA A 141 3.84 4.97 3.54
N ALA A 142 3.11 5.32 2.47
CA ALA A 142 2.65 6.68 2.18
C ALA A 142 1.25 7.00 2.73
N GLN A 143 0.52 6.00 3.24
CA GLN A 143 -0.63 6.31 4.09
C GLN A 143 -0.11 7.14 5.26
N PRO A 144 -0.73 8.27 5.60
CA PRO A 144 -0.40 8.91 6.85
C PRO A 144 -0.58 7.84 7.91
N ASN A 145 0.12 7.97 9.02
CA ASN A 145 -0.23 7.22 10.22
C ASN A 145 -1.62 7.65 10.74
N THR A 146 -2.62 7.89 9.87
CA THR A 146 -4.06 7.72 10.10
C THR A 146 -4.36 6.24 10.30
N GLN A 147 -3.58 5.63 11.18
CA GLN A 147 -4.00 4.56 12.03
C GLN A 147 -4.95 5.19 13.04
N THR A 148 -6.18 5.39 12.61
CA THR A 148 -7.29 5.61 13.52
C THR A 148 -7.16 4.59 14.66
N SER A 149 -7.33 5.04 15.90
CA SER A 149 -7.40 4.17 17.08
C SER A 149 -8.48 3.07 16.97
N ASP A 150 -9.36 3.17 15.97
CA ASP A 150 -10.28 2.11 15.57
C ASP A 150 -9.57 0.77 15.32
N GLY A 151 -9.94 -0.21 16.15
CA GLY A 151 -9.40 -1.57 16.09
C GLY A 151 -8.06 -1.77 16.79
N LEU A 152 -7.50 -0.73 17.41
CA LEU A 152 -6.24 -0.80 18.16
C LEU A 152 -6.43 -1.65 19.44
N ALA A 153 -5.58 -2.66 19.62
CA ALA A 153 -5.60 -3.57 20.76
C ALA A 153 -4.50 -3.25 21.79
N GLN A 154 -3.33 -2.78 21.34
CA GLN A 154 -2.20 -2.46 22.22
C GLN A 154 -1.29 -1.40 21.58
N VAL A 155 -0.75 -0.51 22.43
CA VAL A 155 0.37 0.37 22.10
C VAL A 155 1.56 -0.03 22.94
N SER A 156 2.71 -0.19 22.31
CA SER A 156 4.00 -0.38 22.99
C SER A 156 5.02 0.63 22.50
N LEU A 157 5.94 1.05 23.37
CA LEU A 157 7.17 1.70 22.99
C LEU A 157 8.27 0.65 22.91
N MET A 158 8.96 0.60 21.78
CA MET A 158 10.16 -0.20 21.59
C MET A 158 11.35 0.74 21.48
N THR A 159 12.35 0.57 22.35
CA THR A 159 13.64 1.23 22.26
C THR A 159 14.68 0.24 21.72
N THR A 160 15.51 0.70 20.80
CA THR A 160 16.63 -0.06 20.26
C THR A 160 17.94 0.60 20.66
N SER A 161 19.04 -0.16 20.75
CA SER A 161 20.35 0.44 20.99
C SER A 161 20.71 1.31 19.79
N SER A 162 21.46 2.39 20.05
CA SER A 162 21.93 3.31 19.03
C SER A 162 22.89 2.62 18.06
N GLY A 163 22.31 1.95 17.07
CA GLY A 163 22.98 1.55 15.84
C GLY A 163 23.09 2.75 14.89
N THR A 164 23.70 2.57 13.72
CA THR A 164 23.92 3.63 12.72
C THR A 164 22.64 4.15 12.02
N GLY A 165 21.46 3.94 12.61
CA GLY A 165 20.17 4.47 12.15
C GLY A 165 19.80 5.73 12.94
N ASP A 166 19.02 6.62 12.34
CA ASP A 166 18.68 7.92 12.94
C ASP A 166 17.58 7.83 14.03
N ASP A 167 16.87 6.70 14.15
CA ASP A 167 15.76 6.52 15.09
C ASP A 167 15.99 5.34 16.07
N ASP A 168 16.03 5.65 17.37
CA ASP A 168 16.28 4.69 18.45
C ASP A 168 15.00 4.28 19.22
N ALA A 169 13.83 4.80 18.82
CA ALA A 169 12.56 4.54 19.49
C ALA A 169 11.37 4.52 18.53
N PHE A 170 10.47 3.55 18.74
CA PHE A 170 9.30 3.30 17.88
C PHE A 170 8.05 3.02 18.72
N PHE A 171 6.91 3.58 18.30
CA PHE A 171 5.60 3.07 18.70
C PHE A 171 5.29 1.80 17.92
N VAL A 172 4.98 0.72 18.62
CA VAL A 172 4.48 -0.53 18.04
C VAL A 172 2.99 -0.62 18.31
N LEU A 173 2.18 -0.54 17.25
CA LEU A 173 0.72 -0.57 17.32
C LEU A 173 0.23 -1.95 16.89
N THR A 174 -0.51 -2.62 17.77
CA THR A 174 -1.08 -3.94 17.52
C THR A 174 -2.59 -3.86 17.49
N TYR A 175 -3.20 -4.45 16.47
CA TYR A 175 -4.63 -4.39 16.21
C TYR A 175 -5.33 -5.70 16.59
N HIS A 176 -6.65 -5.64 16.77
CA HIS A 176 -7.46 -6.83 17.09
C HIS A 176 -7.46 -7.90 15.99
N ASP A 177 -7.16 -7.53 14.74
CA ASP A 177 -6.98 -8.46 13.61
C ASP A 177 -5.60 -9.14 13.59
N GLY A 178 -4.73 -8.85 14.56
CA GLY A 178 -3.36 -9.36 14.65
C GLY A 178 -2.34 -8.60 13.82
N ARG A 179 -2.74 -7.52 13.13
CA ARG A 179 -1.81 -6.64 12.42
C ARG A 179 -0.92 -5.89 13.41
N THR A 180 0.35 -5.73 13.07
CA THR A 180 1.31 -4.91 13.81
C THR A 180 1.99 -3.92 12.87
N THR A 181 2.22 -2.72 13.36
CA THR A 181 3.01 -1.67 12.68
C THR A 181 4.01 -1.06 13.66
N SER A 182 5.01 -0.38 13.13
CA SER A 182 5.98 0.38 13.93
C SER A 182 6.12 1.77 13.34
N VAL A 183 6.01 2.79 14.18
CA VAL A 183 6.14 4.21 13.79
C VAL A 183 7.31 4.83 14.57
N PRO A 184 8.33 5.39 13.91
CA PRO A 184 9.42 6.09 14.59
C PRO A 184 8.88 7.25 15.43
N VAL A 185 9.35 7.41 16.66
CA VAL A 185 8.85 8.46 17.57
C VAL A 185 9.10 9.86 16.99
N GLY A 186 10.21 10.07 16.27
CA GLY A 186 10.51 11.35 15.62
C GLY A 186 9.47 11.79 14.58
N GLU A 187 8.78 10.84 13.96
CA GLU A 187 7.76 11.04 12.93
C GLU A 187 6.33 10.92 13.49
N ALA A 188 6.16 10.63 14.79
CA ALA A 188 4.89 10.30 15.42
C ALA A 188 4.21 11.47 16.14
N GLN A 189 4.48 12.73 15.76
CA GLN A 189 4.02 13.91 16.52
C GLN A 189 2.49 13.99 16.62
N ASP A 190 1.80 13.86 15.48
CA ASP A 190 0.33 13.87 15.44
C ASP A 190 -0.25 12.59 16.08
N LEU A 191 0.39 11.44 15.84
CA LEU A 191 0.00 10.15 16.38
C LEU A 191 0.08 10.13 17.92
N LEU A 192 1.12 10.69 18.52
CA LEU A 192 1.29 10.73 19.96
C LEU A 192 0.11 11.45 20.63
N ALA A 193 -0.33 12.58 20.07
CA ALA A 193 -1.49 13.30 20.61
C ALA A 193 -2.75 12.41 20.61
N GLU A 194 -3.00 11.70 19.51
CA GLU A 194 -4.13 10.75 19.42
C GLU A 194 -4.01 9.58 20.39
N LEU A 195 -2.81 9.04 20.58
CA LEU A 195 -2.56 7.94 21.51
C LEU A 195 -2.73 8.38 22.98
N GLN A 196 -2.31 9.60 23.32
CA GLN A 196 -2.45 10.16 24.66
C GLN A 196 -3.91 10.46 25.05
N ASP A 197 -4.78 10.65 24.05
CA ASP A 197 -6.23 10.79 24.25
C ASP A 197 -6.94 9.44 24.51
N LEU A 198 -6.24 8.30 24.37
CA LEU A 198 -6.82 7.00 24.70
C LEU A 198 -7.08 6.87 26.20
N PRO A 199 -8.27 6.38 26.62
CA PRO A 199 -8.55 6.10 28.02
C PRO A 199 -7.55 5.09 28.59
N GLY A 200 -6.86 5.47 29.68
CA GLY A 200 -5.88 4.62 30.34
C GLY A 200 -4.49 4.60 29.69
N PHE A 201 -4.17 5.51 28.78
CA PHE A 201 -2.81 5.63 28.24
C PHE A 201 -1.81 6.04 29.34
N ASP A 202 -0.76 5.23 29.52
CA ASP A 202 0.26 5.45 30.56
C ASP A 202 1.33 6.44 30.07
N ASN A 203 1.01 7.72 30.23
CA ASN A 203 1.92 8.83 29.94
C ASN A 203 3.20 8.79 30.77
N GLU A 204 3.14 8.29 32.00
CA GLU A 204 4.32 8.20 32.85
C GLU A 204 5.27 7.12 32.36
N GLU A 205 4.74 5.98 31.93
CA GLU A 205 5.54 4.90 31.34
C GLU A 205 6.15 5.32 30.02
N PHE A 206 5.44 6.11 29.20
CA PHE A 206 6.02 6.69 27.99
C PHE A 206 7.23 7.57 28.31
N ILE A 207 7.09 8.51 29.25
CA ILE A 207 8.19 9.41 29.67
C ILE A 207 9.36 8.61 30.27
N ARG A 208 9.07 7.58 31.07
CA ARG A 208 10.10 6.69 31.63
C ARG A 208 10.83 5.95 30.52
N ALA A 209 10.10 5.25 29.66
CA ALA A 209 10.67 4.37 28.65
C ALA A 209 11.46 5.13 27.57
N ILE A 210 10.99 6.31 27.15
CA ILE A 210 11.71 7.14 26.16
C ILE A 210 13.01 7.76 26.72
N ALA A 211 13.14 7.84 28.05
CA ALA A 211 14.34 8.35 28.72
C ALA A 211 15.41 7.26 28.96
N VAL A 212 15.09 5.98 28.71
CA VAL A 212 16.02 4.86 28.86
C VAL A 212 16.83 4.67 27.58
N THR A 213 18.15 4.50 27.72
CA THR A 213 19.07 4.27 26.58
C THR A 213 19.27 2.78 26.24
N ASP A 214 18.71 1.89 27.06
CA ASP A 214 18.78 0.45 26.87
C ASP A 214 17.66 -0.06 25.93
N GLU A 215 17.92 -1.20 25.28
CA GLU A 215 16.93 -1.92 24.48
C GLU A 215 15.79 -2.45 25.35
N GLY A 216 14.57 -2.21 24.91
CA GLY A 216 13.40 -2.59 25.70
C GLY A 216 12.08 -2.46 24.96
N VAL A 217 11.04 -3.05 25.55
CA VAL A 217 9.66 -2.88 25.13
C VAL A 217 8.81 -2.57 26.36
N SER A 218 8.17 -1.40 26.37
CA SER A 218 7.21 -1.00 27.39
C SER A 218 5.80 -0.93 26.79
N VAL A 219 4.80 -1.46 27.48
CA VAL A 219 3.41 -1.36 27.03
C VAL A 219 2.81 -0.09 27.61
N LEU A 220 2.34 0.80 26.74
CA LEU A 220 1.78 2.11 27.13
C LEU A 220 0.26 2.07 27.25
N TRP A 221 -0.40 1.17 26.52
CA TRP A 221 -1.85 1.09 26.50
C TRP A 221 -2.33 -0.28 26.01
N ARG A 222 -3.50 -0.72 26.49
CA ARG A 222 -4.25 -1.87 25.98
C ARG A 222 -5.74 -1.57 25.93
N ALA A 223 -6.41 -2.08 24.90
CA ALA A 223 -7.86 -2.00 24.80
C ALA A 223 -8.52 -2.68 26.01
N GLY A 224 -9.38 -1.96 26.71
CA GLY A 224 -10.09 -2.45 27.89
C GLY A 224 -9.30 -2.36 29.21
N SER A 225 -8.11 -1.75 29.20
CA SER A 225 -7.47 -1.30 30.45
C SER A 225 -8.24 -0.09 31.00
N PRO A 226 -8.63 -0.10 32.29
CA PRO A 226 -9.29 1.04 32.94
C PRO A 226 -8.34 2.21 33.18
#